data_AF-A0A924XER3-F1
#
_entry.id   AF-A0A924XER3-F1
#
_cell.length_a   1.000
_cell.length_b   1.000
_cell.length_c   1.000
_cell.angle_alpha   90.00
_cell.angle_beta   90.00
_cell.angle_gamma   90.00
#
_symmetry.space_group_name_H-M   'P 1'
#
loop_
_entity.id
_entity.type
_entity.pdbx_description
1 polymer ?
#
loop_
_entity_poly.entity_id
_entity_poly.type
_entity_poly.pdbx_seq_one_letter_code
_entity_poly.pdbx_strand_id
1 'polypeptide(L)'
;MKIVAKFWPVLVALAFVLGGCASTKAPSRGTVDAEDDAPPEGEDDGIKGINSQLKQFNAALAKKDFEEAARRLRKAQLGIQRASELTKSHPEFEDVTETVDNSKTRYETAVERDRVERRNRAIDELVKRGLVIMNKADASEALLKDSVPSSDDVTAMRNLLQEFAAVRSEGMQYRDDEPYTVHAKERDNRTRLFLGVHRVRLVV
;
A
#
# COMPACT_ATOMS: atom_id res chain seq x y z
N MET A 1 1.96 55.96 -50.81
CA MET A 1 1.61 54.55 -51.12
C MET A 1 1.63 53.77 -49.82
N LYS A 2 0.52 53.09 -49.50
CA LYS A 2 0.29 52.33 -48.26
C LYS A 2 0.89 50.93 -48.43
N ILE A 3 1.71 50.46 -47.49
CA ILE A 3 2.08 49.05 -47.38
C ILE A 3 1.28 48.47 -46.23
N VAL A 4 0.37 47.57 -46.59
CA VAL A 4 -0.53 46.83 -45.71
C VAL A 4 0.07 45.46 -45.41
N ALA A 5 -0.10 45.07 -44.15
CA ALA A 5 0.25 43.83 -43.46
C ALA A 5 0.25 42.51 -44.25
N LYS A 6 1.11 41.59 -43.81
CA LYS A 6 0.75 40.17 -43.56
C LYS A 6 1.44 39.69 -42.28
N PHE A 7 0.76 39.82 -41.15
CA PHE A 7 1.07 39.11 -39.92
C PHE A 7 0.46 37.70 -40.00
N TRP A 8 1.30 36.69 -39.84
CA TRP A 8 0.90 35.29 -39.71
C TRP A 8 0.75 35.00 -38.21
N PRO A 9 -0.41 34.55 -37.71
CA PRO A 9 -0.52 34.10 -36.33
C PRO A 9 0.02 32.66 -36.26
N VAL A 10 1.13 32.48 -35.53
CA VAL A 10 1.55 31.16 -35.06
C VAL A 10 0.59 30.77 -33.92
N LEU A 11 -0.44 30.03 -34.29
CA LEU A 11 -1.33 29.30 -33.39
C LEU A 11 -0.52 28.16 -32.77
N VAL A 12 0.08 28.39 -31.60
CA VAL A 12 0.63 27.32 -30.78
C VAL A 12 -0.57 26.63 -30.11
N ALA A 13 -1.03 25.56 -30.75
CA ALA A 13 -1.95 24.62 -30.16
C ALA A 13 -1.26 23.96 -28.95
N LEU A 14 -1.66 24.39 -27.75
CA LEU A 14 -1.36 23.74 -26.49
C LEU A 14 -2.10 22.40 -26.44
N ALA A 15 -1.53 21.37 -27.08
CA ALA A 15 -2.01 20.01 -26.96
C ALA A 15 -1.65 19.47 -25.57
N PHE A 16 -2.63 19.55 -24.67
CA PHE A 16 -2.70 18.77 -23.45
C PHE A 16 -2.61 17.28 -23.79
N VAL A 17 -1.43 16.67 -23.69
CA VAL A 17 -1.29 15.21 -23.63
C VAL A 17 -1.35 14.81 -22.16
N LEU A 18 -2.57 14.86 -21.62
CA LEU A 18 -2.98 14.00 -20.52
C LEU A 18 -3.23 12.62 -21.11
N GLY A 19 -2.22 11.76 -21.05
CA GLY A 19 -2.29 10.41 -21.65
C GLY A 19 -1.20 9.48 -21.13
N GLY A 20 -0.87 9.56 -19.84
CA GLY A 20 0.09 8.70 -19.18
C GLY A 20 -0.58 7.85 -18.10
N CYS A 21 -1.08 6.69 -18.50
CA CYS A 21 -1.33 5.51 -17.67
C CYS A 21 -2.17 5.65 -16.39
N ALA A 22 -3.40 6.15 -16.51
CA ALA A 22 -4.48 5.69 -15.63
C ALA A 22 -5.03 4.37 -16.18
N SER A 23 -4.22 3.30 -16.11
CA SER A 23 -4.78 1.94 -16.07
C SER A 23 -5.37 1.78 -14.68
N THR A 24 -6.59 2.29 -14.49
CA THR A 24 -7.46 1.87 -13.40
C THR A 24 -7.91 0.44 -13.71
N LYS A 25 -6.95 -0.50 -13.66
CA LYS A 25 -7.27 -1.82 -13.18
C LYS A 25 -7.58 -1.56 -11.71
N ALA A 26 -8.87 -1.39 -11.41
CA ALA A 26 -9.37 -1.60 -10.06
C ALA A 26 -8.60 -2.82 -9.53
N PRO A 27 -8.09 -2.82 -8.29
CA PRO A 27 -7.64 -4.07 -7.73
C PRO A 27 -8.85 -4.99 -7.89
N SER A 28 -8.75 -5.96 -8.81
CA SER A 28 -9.62 -7.10 -8.71
C SER A 28 -9.37 -7.52 -7.28
N ARG A 29 -10.39 -7.36 -6.43
CA ARG A 29 -10.66 -8.40 -5.47
C ARG A 29 -10.65 -9.65 -6.34
N GLY A 30 -9.49 -10.27 -6.46
CA GLY A 30 -9.41 -11.66 -6.75
C GLY A 30 -10.15 -12.24 -5.56
N THR A 31 -11.47 -12.36 -5.71
CA THR A 31 -12.07 -13.63 -5.42
C THR A 31 -11.14 -14.59 -6.14
N VAL A 32 -10.22 -15.18 -5.38
CA VAL A 32 -9.67 -16.46 -5.75
C VAL A 32 -10.92 -17.28 -5.88
N ASP A 33 -11.43 -17.38 -7.11
CA ASP A 33 -12.42 -18.35 -7.48
C ASP A 33 -11.76 -19.65 -7.05
N ALA A 34 -12.21 -20.14 -5.91
CA ALA A 34 -11.73 -21.36 -5.27
C ALA A 34 -12.31 -22.56 -6.01
N GLU A 35 -12.26 -22.50 -7.34
CA GLU A 35 -12.58 -23.56 -8.27
C GLU A 35 -11.23 -24.13 -8.74
N ASP A 36 -10.92 -25.35 -8.28
CA ASP A 36 -9.89 -26.30 -8.78
C ASP A 36 -8.95 -26.92 -7.74
N ASP A 37 -9.26 -26.79 -6.44
CA ASP A 37 -8.45 -27.47 -5.42
C ASP A 37 -9.30 -28.14 -4.33
N ALA A 38 -10.52 -28.55 -4.70
CA ALA A 38 -11.21 -29.58 -3.94
C ALA A 38 -10.32 -30.83 -3.96
N PRO A 39 -9.93 -31.37 -2.79
CA PRO A 39 -9.11 -32.58 -2.76
C PRO A 39 -9.82 -33.68 -3.55
N PRO A 40 -9.09 -34.50 -4.33
CA PRO A 40 -9.70 -35.61 -5.05
C PRO A 40 -10.58 -36.40 -4.08
N GLU A 41 -11.84 -36.64 -4.48
CA GLU A 41 -12.70 -37.53 -3.74
C GLU A 41 -12.00 -38.90 -3.63
N GLY A 42 -11.68 -39.37 -2.42
CA GLY A 42 -11.60 -40.82 -2.22
C GLY A 42 -10.66 -41.41 -1.18
N GLU A 43 -9.64 -40.71 -0.65
CA GLU A 43 -8.71 -41.35 0.30
C GLU A 43 -8.57 -40.59 1.62
N ASP A 44 -8.96 -41.24 2.71
CA ASP A 44 -8.66 -40.82 4.08
C ASP A 44 -7.18 -41.10 4.35
N ASP A 45 -6.32 -40.10 4.11
CA ASP A 45 -4.89 -40.13 4.46
C ASP A 45 -4.63 -40.21 5.98
N GLY A 46 -5.71 -40.22 6.78
CA GLY A 46 -5.69 -40.26 8.23
C GLY A 46 -4.97 -39.08 8.87
N ILE A 47 -4.51 -39.30 10.10
CA ILE A 47 -3.76 -38.30 10.86
C ILE A 47 -2.47 -37.87 10.16
N LYS A 48 -1.82 -38.77 9.41
CA LYS A 48 -0.59 -38.44 8.68
C LYS A 48 -0.84 -37.39 7.60
N GLY A 49 -1.95 -37.50 6.87
CA GLY A 49 -2.37 -36.49 5.89
C GLY A 49 -2.62 -35.13 6.54
N ILE A 50 -3.41 -35.10 7.62
CA ILE A 50 -3.74 -33.87 8.35
C ILE A 50 -2.46 -33.20 8.87
N ASN A 51 -1.56 -33.96 9.49
CA ASN A 51 -0.28 -33.46 9.99
C ASN A 51 0.65 -32.94 8.87
N SER A 52 0.64 -33.58 7.69
CA SER A 52 1.37 -33.09 6.52
C SER A 52 0.85 -31.71 6.08
N GLN A 53 -0.47 -31.53 6.01
CA GLN A 53 -1.07 -30.23 5.68
C GLN A 53 -0.74 -29.16 6.74
N LEU A 54 -0.77 -29.51 8.03
CA LEU A 54 -0.35 -28.60 9.11
C LEU A 54 1.12 -28.18 9.00
N LYS A 55 2.03 -29.10 8.65
CA LYS A 55 3.45 -28.77 8.41
C LYS A 55 3.61 -27.80 7.24
N GLN A 56 2.88 -28.03 6.14
CA GLN A 56 2.91 -27.16 4.97
C GLN A 56 2.29 -25.78 5.26
N PHE A 57 1.20 -25.74 6.03
CA PHE A 57 0.61 -24.51 6.56
C PHE A 57 1.63 -23.69 7.37
N ASN A 58 2.35 -24.33 8.30
CA ASN A 58 3.37 -23.67 9.10
C ASN A 58 4.51 -23.10 8.22
N ALA A 59 4.93 -23.85 7.21
CA ALA A 59 5.95 -23.40 6.27
C ALA A 59 5.46 -22.21 5.40
N ALA A 60 4.21 -22.23 4.94
CA ALA A 60 3.60 -21.14 4.18
C ALA A 60 3.44 -19.87 5.03
N LEU A 61 2.98 -20.01 6.29
CA LEU A 61 2.92 -18.90 7.24
C LEU A 61 4.28 -18.26 7.50
N ALA A 62 5.34 -19.06 7.66
CA ALA A 62 6.70 -18.55 7.86
C ALA A 62 7.20 -17.74 6.65
N LYS A 63 6.75 -18.09 5.44
CA LYS A 63 7.05 -17.38 4.19
C LYS A 63 6.11 -16.20 3.91
N LYS A 64 5.13 -15.93 4.80
CA LYS A 64 4.05 -14.95 4.58
C LYS A 64 3.22 -15.23 3.31
N ASP A 65 3.15 -16.49 2.88
CA ASP A 65 2.28 -16.93 1.79
C ASP A 65 0.90 -17.27 2.37
N PHE A 66 0.08 -16.23 2.58
CA PHE A 66 -1.21 -16.36 3.26
C PHE A 66 -2.28 -17.07 2.43
N GLU A 67 -2.15 -17.08 1.09
CA GLU A 67 -3.06 -17.80 0.21
C GLU A 67 -2.81 -19.30 0.32
N GLU A 68 -1.54 -19.71 0.22
CA GLU A 68 -1.16 -21.10 0.39
C GLU A 68 -1.45 -21.59 1.82
N ALA A 69 -1.14 -20.77 2.83
CA ALA A 69 -1.48 -21.11 4.22
C ALA A 69 -3.00 -21.35 4.39
N ALA A 70 -3.85 -20.50 3.80
CA ALA A 70 -5.30 -20.70 3.85
C ALA A 70 -5.74 -21.99 3.16
N ARG A 71 -5.17 -22.30 1.98
CA ARG A 71 -5.45 -23.55 1.27
C ARG A 71 -5.07 -24.78 2.11
N ARG A 72 -3.87 -24.79 2.69
CA ARG A 72 -3.38 -25.91 3.51
C ARG A 72 -4.19 -26.08 4.79
N LEU A 73 -4.56 -24.99 5.46
CA LEU A 73 -5.41 -25.03 6.64
C LEU A 73 -6.81 -25.58 6.30
N ARG A 74 -7.41 -25.15 5.18
CA ARG A 74 -8.70 -25.67 4.71
C ARG A 74 -8.62 -27.16 4.38
N LYS A 75 -7.55 -27.62 3.72
CA LYS A 75 -7.32 -29.05 3.45
C LYS A 75 -7.20 -29.85 4.75
N ALA A 76 -6.52 -29.33 5.77
CA ALA A 76 -6.46 -29.96 7.10
C ALA A 76 -7.83 -30.05 7.79
N GLN A 77 -8.62 -28.97 7.74
CA GLN A 77 -9.99 -28.93 8.28
C GLN A 77 -10.92 -29.92 7.58
N LEU A 78 -10.86 -30.00 6.24
CA LEU A 78 -11.61 -30.99 5.46
C LEU A 78 -11.17 -32.42 5.79
N GLY A 79 -9.89 -32.64 6.04
CA GLY A 79 -9.35 -33.93 6.48
C GLY A 79 -9.96 -34.40 7.82
N ILE A 80 -10.10 -33.50 8.79
CA ILE A 80 -10.79 -33.79 10.06
C ILE A 80 -12.27 -34.09 9.83
N GLN A 81 -12.96 -33.25 9.04
CA GLN A 81 -14.40 -33.40 8.79
C GLN A 81 -14.74 -34.71 8.06
N ARG A 82 -13.85 -35.18 7.18
CA ARG A 82 -14.01 -36.39 6.38
C ARG A 82 -13.30 -37.61 6.96
N ALA A 83 -12.69 -37.49 8.14
CA ALA A 83 -11.95 -38.59 8.78
C ALA A 83 -12.86 -39.81 8.99
N SER A 84 -12.36 -41.00 8.66
CA SER A 84 -13.06 -42.25 8.95
C SER A 84 -13.13 -42.51 10.46
N GLU A 85 -14.03 -43.41 10.88
CA GLU A 85 -14.12 -43.83 12.29
C GLU A 85 -12.79 -44.42 12.81
N LEU A 86 -12.01 -45.09 11.96
CA LEU A 86 -10.68 -45.58 12.31
C LEU A 86 -9.73 -44.42 12.65
N THR A 87 -9.69 -43.39 11.80
CA THR A 87 -8.88 -42.19 12.02
C THR A 87 -9.30 -41.44 13.28
N LYS A 88 -10.62 -41.31 13.53
CA LYS A 88 -11.15 -40.67 14.74
C LYS A 88 -10.80 -41.42 16.03
N SER A 89 -10.68 -42.74 15.97
CA SER A 89 -10.33 -43.58 17.12
C SER A 89 -8.84 -43.56 17.49
N HIS A 90 -7.99 -42.93 16.66
CA HIS A 90 -6.57 -42.83 16.95
C HIS A 90 -6.33 -41.87 18.14
N PRO A 91 -5.42 -42.20 19.07
CA PRO A 91 -5.23 -41.44 20.31
C PRO A 91 -4.86 -39.96 20.09
N GLU A 92 -4.11 -39.66 19.02
CA GLU A 92 -3.69 -38.29 18.68
C GLU A 92 -4.76 -37.49 17.91
N PHE A 93 -5.93 -38.06 17.60
CA PHE A 93 -6.91 -37.39 16.74
C PHE A 93 -7.45 -36.10 17.37
N GLU A 94 -7.70 -36.13 18.68
CA GLU A 94 -8.20 -34.98 19.44
C GLU A 94 -7.15 -33.85 19.47
N ASP A 95 -5.90 -34.16 19.79
CA ASP A 95 -4.78 -33.21 19.78
C ASP A 95 -4.58 -32.54 18.41
N VAL A 96 -4.70 -33.33 17.33
CA VAL A 96 -4.59 -32.83 15.95
C VAL A 96 -5.76 -31.91 15.61
N THR A 97 -6.97 -32.26 16.05
CA THR A 97 -8.16 -31.44 15.85
C THR A 97 -8.02 -30.10 16.55
N GLU A 98 -7.61 -30.11 17.82
CA GLU A 98 -7.34 -28.89 18.59
C GLU A 98 -6.25 -28.05 17.90
N THR A 99 -5.20 -28.68 17.38
CA THR A 99 -4.12 -28.00 16.65
C THR A 99 -4.61 -27.32 15.38
N VAL A 100 -5.50 -27.95 14.61
CA VAL A 100 -6.10 -27.34 13.41
C VAL A 100 -7.00 -26.17 13.78
N ASP A 101 -7.80 -26.28 14.85
CA ASP A 101 -8.67 -25.21 15.30
C ASP A 101 -7.87 -24.00 15.80
N ASN A 102 -6.85 -24.23 16.63
CA ASN A 102 -5.93 -23.19 17.10
C ASN A 102 -5.13 -22.54 15.95
N SER A 103 -4.84 -23.31 14.89
CA SER A 103 -4.16 -22.81 13.70
C SER A 103 -4.98 -21.74 12.96
N LYS A 104 -6.32 -21.76 13.06
CA LYS A 104 -7.18 -20.73 12.48
C LYS A 104 -6.97 -19.36 13.13
N THR A 105 -7.04 -19.30 14.46
CA THR A 105 -6.79 -18.05 15.20
C THR A 105 -5.38 -17.53 14.94
N ARG A 106 -4.40 -18.44 14.87
CA ARG A 106 -3.02 -18.09 14.54
C ARG A 106 -2.87 -17.52 13.13
N TYR A 107 -3.55 -18.11 12.15
CA TYR A 107 -3.59 -17.61 10.78
C TYR A 107 -4.19 -16.20 10.70
N GLU A 108 -5.37 -15.99 11.29
CA GLU A 108 -6.06 -14.69 11.28
C GLU A 108 -5.20 -13.61 11.95
N THR A 109 -4.58 -13.94 13.09
CA THR A 109 -3.66 -13.03 13.80
C THR A 109 -2.44 -12.69 12.94
N ALA A 110 -1.86 -13.67 12.24
CA ALA A 110 -0.69 -13.44 11.40
C ALA A 110 -1.02 -12.57 10.17
N VAL A 111 -2.18 -12.78 9.55
CA VAL A 111 -2.66 -11.97 8.43
C VAL A 111 -2.89 -10.52 8.86
N GLU A 112 -3.59 -10.31 9.98
CA GLU A 112 -3.87 -8.96 10.46
C GLU A 112 -2.59 -8.24 10.89
N ARG A 113 -1.68 -8.94 11.56
CA ARG A 113 -0.35 -8.40 11.90
C ARG A 113 0.40 -7.95 10.66
N ASP A 114 0.47 -8.78 9.62
CA ASP A 114 1.19 -8.43 8.39
C ASP A 114 0.52 -7.27 7.64
N ARG A 115 -0.82 -7.20 7.65
CA ARG A 115 -1.58 -6.07 7.10
C ARG A 115 -1.21 -4.77 7.82
N VAL A 116 -1.20 -4.77 9.15
CA VAL A 116 -0.80 -3.62 9.97
C VAL A 116 0.66 -3.24 9.71
N GLU A 117 1.58 -4.21 9.64
CA GLU A 117 2.99 -3.97 9.33
C GLU A 117 3.18 -3.31 7.95
N ARG A 118 2.47 -3.79 6.91
CA ARG A 118 2.50 -3.18 5.57
C ARG A 118 1.93 -1.78 5.55
N ARG A 119 0.82 -1.55 6.25
CA ARG A 119 0.22 -0.21 6.39
C ARG A 119 1.19 0.75 7.07
N ASN A 120 1.78 0.36 8.20
CA ASN A 120 2.73 1.20 8.93
C ASN A 120 3.97 1.51 8.08
N ARG A 121 4.51 0.53 7.33
CA ARG A 121 5.61 0.77 6.40
C ARG A 121 5.26 1.79 5.31
N ALA A 122 4.05 1.70 4.75
CA ALA A 122 3.58 2.67 3.75
C ALA A 122 3.46 4.08 4.34
N ILE A 123 2.97 4.18 5.59
CA ILE A 123 2.94 5.45 6.33
C ILE A 123 4.36 5.98 6.55
N ASP A 124 5.30 5.16 7.01
CA ASP A 124 6.69 5.57 7.25
C ASP A 124 7.36 6.07 5.95
N GLU A 125 7.12 5.41 4.82
CA GLU A 125 7.63 5.84 3.52
C GLU A 125 7.02 7.18 3.07
N LEU A 126 5.72 7.40 3.34
CA LEU A 126 5.05 8.68 3.09
C LEU A 126 5.65 9.79 3.95
N VAL A 127 5.84 9.54 5.25
CA VAL A 127 6.43 10.48 6.19
C VAL A 127 7.86 10.83 5.76
N LYS A 128 8.67 9.82 5.43
CA LYS A 128 10.05 10.00 4.95
C LYS A 128 10.09 10.86 3.68
N ARG A 129 9.23 10.58 2.69
CA ARG A 129 9.12 11.43 1.48
C ARG A 129 8.74 12.86 1.81
N GLY A 130 7.75 13.05 2.70
CA GLY A 130 7.34 14.36 3.18
C GLY A 130 8.49 15.15 3.82
N LEU A 131 9.27 14.51 4.69
CA LEU A 131 10.42 15.13 5.36
C LEU A 131 11.53 15.51 4.36
N VAL A 132 11.82 14.66 3.37
CA VAL A 132 12.79 14.99 2.32
C VAL A 132 12.36 16.23 1.53
N ILE A 133 11.08 16.33 1.16
CA ILE A 133 10.54 17.49 0.45
C ILE A 133 10.63 18.75 1.32
N MET A 134 10.32 18.65 2.63
CA MET A 134 10.48 19.77 3.55
C MET A 134 11.92 20.24 3.66
N ASN A 135 12.88 19.33 3.82
CA ASN A 135 14.29 19.69 3.92
C ASN A 135 14.78 20.39 2.64
N LYS A 136 14.29 19.96 1.46
CA LYS A 136 14.56 20.66 0.20
C LYS A 136 13.94 22.06 0.18
N ALA A 137 12.70 22.20 0.64
CA ALA A 137 12.02 23.50 0.71
C ALA A 137 12.73 24.46 1.68
N ASP A 138 13.13 23.99 2.86
CA ASP A 138 13.88 24.76 3.86
C ASP A 138 15.24 25.22 3.28
N ALA A 139 15.93 24.34 2.54
CA ALA A 139 17.19 24.68 1.88
C ALA A 139 16.99 25.71 0.74
N SER A 140 15.94 25.55 -0.07
CA SER A 140 15.60 26.53 -1.11
C SER A 140 15.20 27.88 -0.52
N GLU A 141 14.43 27.90 0.58
CA GLU A 141 14.08 29.15 1.27
C GLU A 141 15.31 29.87 1.82
N ALA A 142 16.25 29.13 2.42
CA ALA A 142 17.50 29.69 2.91
C ALA A 142 18.32 30.37 1.80
N LEU A 143 18.39 29.74 0.61
CA LEU A 143 19.08 30.32 -0.55
C LEU A 143 18.38 31.58 -1.09
N LEU A 144 17.05 31.60 -1.08
CA LEU A 144 16.24 32.73 -1.57
C LEU A 144 16.11 33.88 -0.58
N LYS A 145 16.50 33.68 0.68
CA LYS A 145 16.45 34.73 1.70
C LYS A 145 17.42 35.88 1.40
N ASP A 146 18.58 35.55 0.83
CA ASP A 146 19.69 36.49 0.62
C ASP A 146 19.90 36.85 -0.86
N SER A 147 19.02 36.41 -1.75
CA SER A 147 19.13 36.60 -3.20
C SER A 147 17.79 37.03 -3.83
N VAL A 148 17.85 37.71 -5.00
CA VAL A 148 16.65 37.97 -5.81
C VAL A 148 16.30 36.67 -6.55
N PRO A 149 15.09 36.11 -6.37
CA PRO A 149 14.71 34.85 -7.01
C PRO A 149 14.77 34.92 -8.53
N SER A 150 15.37 33.91 -9.15
CA SER A 150 15.31 33.70 -10.60
C SER A 150 14.03 32.95 -11.01
N SER A 151 13.76 32.91 -12.32
CA SER A 151 12.67 32.10 -12.88
C SER A 151 12.83 30.60 -12.57
N ASP A 152 14.07 30.12 -12.50
CA ASP A 152 14.36 28.72 -12.21
C ASP A 152 14.07 28.40 -10.74
N ASP A 153 14.35 29.33 -9.83
CA ASP A 153 14.02 29.19 -8.40
C ASP A 153 12.52 29.11 -8.16
N VAL A 154 11.74 29.96 -8.85
CA VAL A 154 10.27 29.94 -8.79
C VAL A 154 9.73 28.61 -9.33
N THR A 155 10.33 28.07 -10.39
CA THR A 155 9.94 26.79 -10.99
C THR A 155 10.29 25.63 -10.06
N ALA A 156 11.49 25.61 -9.48
CA ALA A 156 11.91 24.62 -8.49
C ALA A 156 10.97 24.62 -7.28
N MET A 157 10.60 25.81 -6.78
CA MET A 157 9.69 25.93 -5.66
C MET A 157 8.27 25.43 -5.99
N ARG A 158 7.77 25.72 -7.19
CA ARG A 158 6.49 25.19 -7.68
C ARG A 158 6.50 23.66 -7.73
N ASN A 159 7.60 23.06 -8.19
CA ASN A 159 7.74 21.60 -8.26
C ASN A 159 7.72 20.98 -6.85
N LEU A 160 8.43 21.57 -5.89
CA LEU A 160 8.40 21.11 -4.49
C LEU A 160 6.98 21.18 -3.89
N LEU A 161 6.22 22.24 -4.18
CA LEU A 161 4.83 22.34 -3.75
C LEU A 161 3.92 21.27 -4.38
N GLN A 162 4.15 20.92 -5.65
CA GLN A 162 3.43 19.84 -6.33
C GLN A 162 3.78 18.47 -5.73
N GLU A 163 5.05 18.19 -5.48
CA GLU A 163 5.50 16.96 -4.80
C GLU A 163 4.85 16.85 -3.41
N PHE A 164 4.78 17.97 -2.68
CA PHE A 164 4.13 18.02 -1.37
C PHE A 164 2.63 17.73 -1.45
N ALA A 165 1.94 18.34 -2.42
CA ALA A 165 0.52 18.09 -2.65
C ALA A 165 0.25 16.62 -3.01
N ALA A 166 1.15 15.99 -3.78
CA ALA A 166 1.05 14.57 -4.13
C ALA A 166 1.20 13.68 -2.89
N VAL A 167 2.23 13.88 -2.05
CA VAL A 167 2.42 13.13 -0.80
C VAL A 167 1.24 13.33 0.15
N ARG A 168 0.70 14.55 0.23
CA ARG A 168 -0.50 14.83 1.03
C ARG A 168 -1.72 14.08 0.49
N SER A 169 -1.96 14.11 -0.81
CA SER A 169 -3.07 13.41 -1.45
C SER A 169 -2.97 11.90 -1.23
N GLU A 170 -1.79 11.32 -1.40
CA GLU A 170 -1.55 9.89 -1.17
C GLU A 170 -1.78 9.52 0.30
N GLY A 171 -1.34 10.37 1.24
CA GLY A 171 -1.58 10.12 2.66
C GLY A 171 -3.03 10.29 3.12
N MET A 172 -3.92 10.89 2.32
CA MET A 172 -5.35 11.00 2.70
C MET A 172 -6.01 9.64 2.92
N GLN A 173 -5.47 8.56 2.32
CA GLN A 173 -5.96 7.19 2.54
C GLN A 173 -5.70 6.67 3.96
N TYR A 174 -4.79 7.30 4.72
CA TYR A 174 -4.41 6.92 6.09
C TYR A 174 -4.85 7.97 7.12
N ARG A 175 -5.79 8.87 6.76
CA ARG A 175 -6.16 10.02 7.58
C ARG A 175 -6.62 9.65 9.00
N ASP A 176 -7.20 8.48 9.18
CA ASP A 176 -7.73 8.03 10.46
C ASP A 176 -6.75 7.13 11.23
N ASP A 177 -5.61 6.78 10.63
CA ASP A 177 -4.56 5.99 11.27
C ASP A 177 -3.70 6.88 12.17
N GLU A 178 -3.66 6.58 13.47
CA GLU A 178 -2.93 7.37 14.47
C GLU A 178 -1.47 7.68 14.07
N PRO A 179 -0.65 6.71 13.58
CA PRO A 179 0.72 6.99 13.15
C PRO A 179 0.80 8.06 12.05
N TYR A 180 -0.14 8.05 11.11
CA TYR A 180 -0.18 9.06 10.06
C TYR A 180 -0.65 10.42 10.58
N THR A 181 -1.66 10.47 11.46
CA THR A 181 -2.21 11.74 11.97
C THR A 181 -1.20 12.59 12.72
N VAL A 182 -0.31 11.97 13.50
CA VAL A 182 0.75 12.66 14.25
C VAL A 182 1.69 13.39 13.29
N HIS A 183 2.17 12.69 12.26
CA HIS A 183 3.08 13.26 11.27
C HIS A 183 2.38 14.21 10.28
N ALA A 184 1.12 13.95 9.93
CA ALA A 184 0.33 14.80 9.05
C ALA A 184 0.09 16.18 9.67
N LYS A 185 -0.12 16.28 10.99
CA LYS A 185 -0.27 17.56 11.70
C LYS A 185 1.00 18.41 11.63
N GLU A 186 2.17 17.81 11.88
CA GLU A 186 3.45 18.51 11.79
C GLU A 186 3.74 18.96 10.37
N ARG A 187 3.53 18.06 9.40
CA ARG A 187 3.62 18.33 7.97
C ARG A 187 2.75 19.52 7.56
N ASP A 188 1.45 19.44 7.83
CA ASP A 188 0.47 20.43 7.37
C ASP A 188 0.67 21.79 8.06
N ASN A 189 1.12 21.80 9.32
CA ASN A 189 1.50 23.04 10.01
C ASN A 189 2.69 23.72 9.34
N ARG A 190 3.74 22.97 8.98
CA ARG A 190 4.91 23.50 8.27
C ARG A 190 4.54 24.02 6.89
N THR A 191 3.71 23.31 6.11
CA THR A 191 3.22 23.81 4.81
C THR A 191 2.46 25.11 4.94
N ARG A 192 1.61 25.23 5.97
CA ARG A 192 0.81 26.42 6.19
C ARG A 192 1.69 27.63 6.51
N LEU A 193 2.73 27.44 7.32
CA LEU A 193 3.73 28.47 7.60
C LEU A 193 4.47 28.87 6.32
N PHE A 194 4.95 27.89 5.56
CA PHE A 194 5.66 28.10 4.30
C PHE A 194 4.84 28.89 3.27
N LEU A 195 3.61 28.44 3.00
CA LEU A 195 2.68 29.12 2.11
C LEU A 195 2.29 30.52 2.64
N GLY A 196 2.14 30.67 3.96
CA GLY A 196 1.83 31.96 4.59
C GLY A 196 2.94 32.99 4.41
N VAL A 197 4.20 32.58 4.56
CA VAL A 197 5.37 33.46 4.41
C VAL A 197 5.61 33.84 2.94
N HIS A 198 5.41 32.90 2.01
CA HIS A 198 5.73 33.15 0.59
C HIS A 198 4.59 33.75 -0.23
N ARG A 199 3.33 33.64 0.20
CA ARG A 199 2.21 34.37 -0.42
C ARG A 199 2.39 35.90 -0.35
N VAL A 200 3.20 36.37 0.60
CA VAL A 200 3.54 37.80 0.76
C VAL A 200 4.71 38.23 -0.14
N ARG A 201 5.61 37.32 -0.54
CA ARG A 201 6.82 37.65 -1.33
C ARG A 201 6.69 37.39 -2.84
N LEU A 202 5.83 36.47 -3.27
CA LEU A 202 5.69 36.08 -4.69
C LEU A 202 4.64 36.91 -5.46
N VAL A 203 4.09 37.97 -4.87
CA VAL A 203 3.11 38.87 -5.50
C VAL A 203 3.76 40.19 -5.97
N VAL A 204 5.08 40.33 -5.85
CA VAL A 204 5.85 41.48 -6.35
C VAL A 204 6.42 41.17 -7.72
#